data_AF-A0A5B6WTA1-F1
#
_entry.id   AF-A0A5B6WTA1-F1
#
_cell.length_a   1.000
_cell.length_b   1.000
_cell.length_c   1.000
_cell.angle_alpha   90.00
_cell.angle_beta   90.00
_cell.angle_gamma   90.00
#
_symmetry.space_group_name_H-M   'P 1'
#
loop_
_entity.id
_entity.type
_entity.pdbx_description
1 polymer ?
#
loop_
_entity_poly.entity_id
_entity_poly.type
_entity_poly.pdbx_seq_one_letter_code
_entity_poly.pdbx_strand_id
1 'polypeptide(L)'
;MGSTKAPGPDGFPALFFQILNNDQDFGHLNSTDIVLISKIQNHNNLANFRPISLCTVLYKIVTKTIANRFQWVIGNRIDVAQSAFVPGRLISNNVLLAYEMLHTFRKKRTGMKGFMAVKLDMSKAYDMVEWVFLNEVMLKMGFAKKWVELILRCITTTSYTVNINGKRG
;
A
#
# COMPACT_ATOMS: atom_id res chain seq x y z
N MET A 1 -16.31 28.16 -10.88
CA MET A 1 -14.83 28.11 -11.03
C MET A 1 -14.45 26.69 -11.45
N GLY A 2 -13.54 26.49 -12.41
CA GLY A 2 -13.14 25.15 -12.86
C GLY A 2 -12.24 24.46 -11.83
N SER A 3 -12.40 23.14 -11.64
CA SER A 3 -11.70 22.38 -10.59
C SER A 3 -10.19 22.22 -10.84
N THR A 4 -9.76 22.30 -12.10
CA THR A 4 -8.36 22.18 -12.56
C THR A 4 -7.68 23.52 -12.81
N LYS A 5 -8.26 24.64 -12.34
CA LYS A 5 -7.62 25.96 -12.47
C LYS A 5 -6.33 26.04 -11.66
N ALA A 6 -5.52 27.06 -11.99
CA ALA A 6 -4.26 27.34 -11.30
C ALA A 6 -4.46 27.40 -9.78
N PRO A 7 -3.56 26.78 -9.00
CA PRO A 7 -3.67 26.73 -7.55
C PRO A 7 -3.54 28.12 -6.92
N GLY A 8 -4.10 28.26 -5.73
CA GLY A 8 -3.90 29.45 -4.91
C GLY A 8 -2.51 29.47 -4.26
N PRO A 9 -2.28 30.37 -3.29
CA PRO A 9 -1.01 30.45 -2.54
C PRO A 9 -0.63 29.15 -1.81
N ASP A 10 -1.59 28.25 -1.59
CA ASP A 10 -1.42 26.94 -0.97
C ASP A 10 -0.87 25.87 -1.93
N GLY A 11 -0.81 26.15 -3.24
CA GLY A 11 -0.25 25.25 -4.25
C GLY A 11 -1.15 24.07 -4.63
N PHE A 12 -2.39 23.99 -4.11
CA PHE A 12 -3.31 22.90 -4.40
C PHE A 12 -4.48 23.34 -5.31
N PRO A 13 -4.82 22.58 -6.36
CA PRO A 13 -6.01 22.87 -7.16
C PRO A 13 -7.29 22.63 -6.36
N ALA A 14 -8.39 23.31 -6.71
CA ALA A 14 -9.69 23.12 -6.07
C ALA A 14 -10.17 21.65 -6.09
N LEU A 15 -9.80 20.91 -7.15
CA LEU A 15 -10.07 19.48 -7.28
C LEU A 15 -9.48 18.63 -6.13
N PHE A 16 -8.32 19.00 -5.58
CA PHE A 16 -7.71 18.29 -4.44
C PHE A 16 -8.63 18.31 -3.21
N PHE A 17 -9.19 19.48 -2.88
CA PHE A 17 -10.10 19.63 -1.75
C PHE A 17 -11.47 19.00 -2.01
N GLN A 18 -11.95 19.03 -3.25
CA GLN A 18 -13.22 18.41 -3.63
C GLN A 18 -13.18 16.88 -3.49
N ILE A 19 -12.04 16.25 -3.80
CA ILE A 19 -11.84 14.81 -3.63
C ILE A 19 -11.85 14.42 -2.15
N LEU A 20 -11.18 15.21 -1.30
CA LEU A 20 -11.07 14.90 0.13
C LEU A 20 -12.36 15.18 0.91
N ASN A 21 -13.12 16.19 0.51
CA ASN A 21 -14.23 16.72 1.32
C ASN A 21 -15.63 16.52 0.71
N ASN A 22 -15.75 16.45 -0.62
CA ASN A 22 -17.03 16.57 -1.31
C ASN A 22 -17.41 15.33 -2.13
N ASP A 23 -16.83 14.17 -1.81
CA ASP A 23 -17.16 12.90 -2.46
C ASP A 23 -17.10 12.95 -4.01
N GLN A 24 -16.24 13.79 -4.59
CA GLN A 24 -16.08 13.78 -6.05
C GLN A 24 -15.43 12.48 -6.55
N ASP A 25 -15.76 12.14 -7.80
CA ASP A 25 -15.27 10.94 -8.44
C ASP A 25 -13.78 11.08 -8.83
N PHE A 26 -13.04 9.98 -8.67
CA PHE A 26 -11.62 9.87 -8.99
C PHE A 26 -11.39 9.55 -10.48
N GLY A 27 -12.45 9.29 -11.25
CA GLY A 27 -12.44 8.64 -12.56
C GLY A 27 -11.28 9.03 -13.50
N HIS A 28 -11.13 10.30 -13.84
CA HIS A 28 -10.06 10.73 -14.77
C HIS A 28 -8.69 10.90 -14.12
N LEU A 29 -8.62 11.02 -12.78
CA LEU A 29 -7.38 11.23 -12.05
C LEU A 29 -6.68 9.91 -11.68
N ASN A 30 -7.45 8.83 -11.60
CA ASN A 30 -6.97 7.50 -11.26
C ASN A 30 -6.64 6.66 -12.50
N SER A 31 -6.06 7.32 -13.51
CA SER A 31 -5.44 6.65 -14.66
C SER A 31 -3.98 6.37 -14.34
N THR A 32 -3.59 5.11 -14.50
CA THR A 32 -2.26 4.62 -14.16
C THR A 32 -1.64 3.94 -15.39
N ASP A 33 -0.49 4.45 -15.82
CA ASP A 33 0.29 3.80 -16.87
C ASP A 33 1.21 2.75 -16.25
N ILE A 34 1.10 1.49 -16.69
CA ILE A 34 2.02 0.42 -16.31
C ILE A 34 3.18 0.42 -17.31
N VAL A 35 4.38 0.72 -16.83
CA VAL A 35 5.63 0.64 -17.62
C VAL A 35 6.44 -0.57 -17.19
N LEU A 36 6.98 -1.32 -18.15
CA LEU A 36 7.83 -2.47 -17.89
C LEU A 36 9.31 -2.03 -17.83
N ILE A 37 9.93 -2.13 -16.66
CA ILE A 37 11.38 -1.92 -16.50
C ILE A 37 12.10 -3.26 -16.47
N SER A 38 13.10 -3.42 -17.34
CA SER A 38 13.86 -4.66 -17.37
C SER A 38 14.71 -4.85 -16.10
N LYS A 39 14.74 -6.08 -15.57
CA LYS A 39 15.59 -6.47 -14.42
C LYS A 39 17.03 -6.80 -14.84
N ILE A 40 17.24 -7.23 -16.08
CA ILE A 40 18.50 -7.81 -16.59
C ILE A 40 18.72 -7.40 -18.06
N GLN A 41 19.95 -7.41 -18.58
CA GLN A 41 20.24 -6.91 -19.94
C GLN A 41 19.64 -7.77 -21.09
N ASN A 42 19.58 -9.10 -20.96
CA ASN A 42 19.05 -9.99 -22.00
C ASN A 42 17.75 -10.64 -21.53
N HIS A 43 16.60 -10.21 -22.07
CA HIS A 43 15.28 -10.59 -21.58
C HIS A 43 14.52 -11.42 -22.62
N ASN A 44 14.42 -12.73 -22.38
CA ASN A 44 13.62 -13.65 -23.20
C ASN A 44 12.26 -13.99 -22.56
N ASN A 45 11.96 -13.47 -21.37
CA ASN A 45 10.75 -13.81 -20.61
C ASN A 45 10.18 -12.56 -19.91
N LEU A 46 8.84 -12.41 -19.94
CA LEU A 46 8.10 -11.35 -19.25
C LEU A 46 8.36 -11.32 -17.73
N ALA A 47 8.70 -12.45 -17.11
CA ALA A 47 9.08 -12.52 -15.70
C ALA A 47 10.32 -11.66 -15.34
N ASN A 48 11.15 -11.35 -16.34
CA ASN A 48 12.34 -10.52 -16.20
C ASN A 48 12.04 -9.01 -16.21
N PHE A 49 10.78 -8.61 -16.32
CA PHE A 49 10.36 -7.22 -16.18
C PHE A 49 9.77 -6.94 -14.80
N ARG A 50 9.95 -5.71 -14.33
CA ARG A 50 9.23 -5.13 -13.20
C ARG A 50 8.16 -4.19 -13.76
N PRO A 51 6.87 -4.49 -13.55
CA PRO A 51 5.85 -3.50 -13.82
C PRO A 51 5.97 -2.36 -12.81
N ILE A 52 5.97 -1.12 -13.29
CA ILE A 52 5.90 0.09 -12.48
C ILE A 52 4.62 0.82 -12.83
N SER A 53 3.80 1.09 -11.81
CA SER A 53 2.58 1.87 -11.93
C SER A 53 2.88 3.37 -11.83
N LEU A 54 2.62 4.10 -12.90
CA LEU A 54 2.78 5.55 -12.98
C LEU A 54 1.40 6.23 -12.89
N CYS A 55 1.04 6.65 -11.67
CA CYS A 55 -0.19 7.39 -11.41
C CYS A 55 0.03 8.91 -11.57
N THR A 56 -1.08 9.65 -11.73
CA THR A 56 -1.06 11.12 -11.77
C THR A 56 -0.50 11.73 -10.48
N VAL A 57 0.14 12.91 -10.60
CA VAL A 57 0.72 13.62 -9.44
C VAL A 57 -0.37 13.98 -8.42
N LEU A 58 -1.54 14.43 -8.89
CA LEU A 58 -2.67 14.73 -8.01
C LEU A 58 -3.11 13.50 -7.21
N TYR A 59 -3.23 12.33 -7.85
CA TYR A 59 -3.55 11.09 -7.15
C TYR A 59 -2.48 10.72 -6.12
N LYS A 60 -1.19 10.88 -6.43
CA LYS A 60 -0.09 10.66 -5.47
C LYS A 60 -0.20 11.58 -4.26
N ILE A 61 -0.55 12.85 -4.45
CA ILE A 61 -0.71 13.80 -3.34
C ILE A 61 -1.90 13.40 -2.46
N VAL A 62 -3.05 13.08 -3.06
CA VAL A 62 -4.26 12.65 -2.32
C VAL A 62 -3.98 11.38 -1.51
N THR A 63 -3.49 10.32 -2.15
CA THR A 63 -3.17 9.04 -1.48
C THR A 63 -2.09 9.22 -0.40
N LYS A 64 -1.07 10.04 -0.65
CA LYS A 64 -0.05 10.35 0.35
C LYS A 64 -0.63 11.10 1.55
N THR A 65 -1.58 12.00 1.33
CA THR A 65 -2.26 12.73 2.40
C THR A 65 -3.08 11.78 3.27
N ILE A 66 -3.83 10.87 2.64
CA ILE A 66 -4.60 9.83 3.34
C ILE A 66 -3.65 8.92 4.14
N ALA A 67 -2.57 8.43 3.53
CA ALA A 67 -1.60 7.56 4.18
C ALA A 67 -0.92 8.24 5.38
N ASN A 68 -0.49 9.50 5.24
CA ASN A 68 0.13 10.24 6.33
C ASN A 68 -0.83 10.45 7.51
N ARG A 69 -2.13 10.67 7.25
CA ARG A 69 -3.15 10.72 8.32
C ARG A 69 -3.36 9.35 8.96
N PHE A 70 -3.41 8.29 8.15
CA PHE A 70 -3.60 6.93 8.62
C PHE A 70 -2.45 6.45 9.52
N GLN A 71 -1.23 6.85 9.21
CA GLN A 71 -0.02 6.50 9.97
C GLN A 71 -0.09 6.86 11.46
N TRP A 72 -0.81 7.92 11.84
CA TRP A 72 -0.97 8.33 13.23
C TRP A 72 -1.85 7.38 14.06
N VAL A 73 -2.75 6.64 13.40
CA VAL A 73 -3.75 5.80 14.09
C VAL A 73 -3.43 4.33 13.95
N ILE A 74 -2.83 3.91 12.83
CA ILE A 74 -2.62 2.49 12.53
C ILE A 74 -1.77 1.78 13.58
N GLY A 75 -0.75 2.44 14.13
CA GLY A 75 0.14 1.87 15.15
C GLY A 75 -0.58 1.41 16.42
N ASN A 76 -1.72 2.02 16.75
CA ASN A 76 -2.54 1.68 17.92
C ASN A 76 -3.55 0.56 17.63
N ARG A 77 -3.72 0.18 16.37
CA ARG A 77 -4.68 -0.85 15.93
C ARG A 77 -4.02 -2.17 15.54
N ILE A 78 -2.68 -2.20 15.48
CA ILE A 78 -1.88 -3.34 15.06
C ILE A 78 -0.96 -3.81 16.18
N ASP A 79 -0.61 -5.10 16.16
CA ASP A 79 0.26 -5.70 17.16
C ASP A 79 1.67 -5.07 17.15
N VAL A 80 2.35 -5.02 18.29
CA VAL A 80 3.70 -4.47 18.41
C VAL A 80 4.72 -5.24 17.55
N ALA A 81 4.48 -6.54 17.31
CA ALA A 81 5.29 -7.36 16.41
C ALA A 81 5.20 -6.91 14.93
N GLN A 82 4.18 -6.14 14.54
CA GLN A 82 4.05 -5.60 13.20
C GLN A 82 4.91 -4.33 13.04
N SER A 83 6.19 -4.51 12.76
CA SER A 83 7.15 -3.39 12.70
C SER A 83 7.22 -2.69 11.33
N ALA A 84 6.82 -3.35 10.24
CA ALA A 84 6.98 -2.79 8.90
C ALA A 84 5.95 -1.67 8.63
N PHE A 85 6.38 -0.59 7.98
CA PHE A 85 5.55 0.54 7.56
C PHE A 85 4.86 1.33 8.69
N VAL A 86 5.33 1.18 9.93
CA VAL A 86 4.85 1.94 11.09
C VAL A 86 5.92 2.93 11.53
N PRO A 87 5.63 4.24 11.58
CA PRO A 87 6.59 5.22 12.08
C PRO A 87 7.07 4.87 13.51
N GLY A 88 8.37 5.02 13.75
CA GLY A 88 8.98 4.73 15.05
C GLY A 88 9.26 3.25 15.34
N ARG A 89 8.83 2.31 14.48
CA ARG A 89 9.20 0.88 14.60
C ARG A 89 10.37 0.56 13.67
N LEU A 90 11.43 -0.03 14.23
CA LEU A 90 12.65 -0.35 13.50
C LEU A 90 12.64 -1.81 13.02
N ILE A 91 13.14 -2.04 11.80
CA ILE A 91 13.27 -3.40 11.25
C ILE A 91 14.22 -4.28 12.08
N SER A 92 15.19 -3.68 12.77
CA SER A 92 16.10 -4.35 13.69
C SER A 92 15.38 -5.08 14.82
N ASN A 93 14.21 -4.61 15.25
CA ASN A 93 13.42 -5.26 16.30
C ASN A 93 12.93 -6.64 15.84
N ASN A 94 12.52 -6.76 14.56
CA ASN A 94 12.12 -8.05 14.00
C ASN A 94 13.31 -9.01 13.86
N VAL A 95 14.51 -8.49 13.57
CA VAL A 95 15.74 -9.28 13.52
C VAL A 95 16.08 -9.82 14.91
N LEU A 96 15.97 -8.97 15.94
CA LEU A 96 16.21 -9.37 17.32
C LEU A 96 15.21 -10.45 17.77
N LEU A 97 13.92 -10.25 17.49
CA LEU A 97 12.87 -11.23 17.79
C LEU A 97 13.16 -12.58 17.13
N ALA A 98 13.56 -12.59 15.86
CA ALA A 98 13.95 -13.82 15.16
C ALA A 98 15.18 -14.49 15.80
N TYR A 99 16.15 -13.70 16.24
CA TYR A 99 17.33 -14.22 16.94
C TYR A 99 16.96 -14.87 18.29
N GLU A 100 16.07 -14.24 19.06
CA GLU A 100 15.57 -14.79 20.32
C GLU A 100 14.80 -16.10 20.11
N MET A 101 13.97 -16.18 19.07
CA MET A 101 13.29 -17.42 18.69
C MET A 101 14.29 -18.55 18.40
N LEU A 102 15.30 -18.29 17.55
CA LEU A 102 16.34 -19.27 17.21
C LEU A 102 17.17 -19.67 18.43
N HIS A 103 17.52 -18.71 19.28
CA HIS A 103 18.26 -18.97 20.51
C HIS A 103 17.45 -19.85 21.48
N THR A 104 16.15 -19.59 21.62
CA THR A 104 15.23 -20.42 22.42
C THR A 104 15.18 -21.85 21.89
N PHE A 105 15.16 -22.03 20.57
CA PHE A 105 15.20 -23.36 19.95
C PHE A 105 16.52 -24.08 20.26
N ARG A 106 17.65 -23.37 20.21
CA ARG A 106 18.97 -23.95 20.54
C ARG A 106 19.08 -24.40 21.99
N LYS A 107 18.45 -23.64 22.91
CA LYS A 107 18.46 -23.95 24.36
C LYS A 107 17.52 -25.11 24.70
N LYS A 108 16.39 -25.26 24.00
CA LYS A 108 15.43 -26.33 24.28
C LYS A 108 15.78 -27.62 23.52
N ARG A 109 16.75 -28.37 24.07
CA ARG A 109 17.23 -29.65 23.50
C ARG A 109 16.58 -30.90 24.08
N THR A 110 15.87 -30.79 25.19
CA THR A 110 15.28 -31.92 25.92
C THR A 110 13.83 -31.64 26.31
N GLY A 111 13.07 -32.71 26.57
CA GLY A 111 11.64 -32.66 26.92
C GLY A 111 10.71 -33.06 25.79
N MET A 112 9.46 -33.41 26.12
CA MET A 112 8.48 -33.97 25.17
C MET A 112 7.84 -32.93 24.23
N LYS A 113 7.98 -31.63 24.52
CA LYS A 113 7.37 -30.53 23.74
C LYS A 113 8.42 -29.78 22.93
N GLY A 114 8.42 -29.96 21.61
CA GLY A 114 9.24 -29.20 20.66
C GLY A 114 8.70 -27.81 20.34
N PHE A 115 9.50 -27.00 19.65
CA PHE A 115 9.07 -25.75 19.05
C PHE A 115 9.25 -25.79 17.53
N MET A 116 8.43 -25.04 16.80
CA MET A 116 8.49 -24.91 15.34
C MET A 116 8.37 -23.43 14.99
N ALA A 117 9.20 -22.95 14.07
CA ALA A 117 9.02 -21.65 13.43
C ALA A 117 8.43 -21.86 12.04
N VAL A 118 7.37 -21.13 11.72
CA VAL A 118 6.73 -21.14 10.40
C VAL A 118 6.98 -19.79 9.75
N LYS A 119 7.62 -19.81 8.57
CA LYS A 119 7.79 -18.62 7.74
C LYS A 119 6.73 -18.62 6.66
N LEU A 120 5.87 -17.61 6.67
CA LEU A 120 4.86 -17.38 5.64
C LEU A 120 5.29 -16.19 4.77
N ASP A 121 5.16 -16.35 3.46
CA ASP A 121 5.40 -15.27 2.47
C ASP A 121 4.21 -15.20 1.53
N MET A 122 3.71 -13.99 1.28
CA MET A 122 2.53 -13.79 0.42
C MET A 122 2.99 -13.42 -0.98
N SER A 123 2.67 -14.26 -1.96
CA SER A 123 2.94 -13.95 -3.36
C SER A 123 2.07 -12.77 -3.80
N LYS A 124 2.70 -11.75 -4.40
CA LYS A 124 2.02 -10.57 -4.97
C LYS A 124 0.99 -9.95 -4.01
N ALA A 125 1.39 -9.71 -2.76
CA ALA A 125 0.47 -9.24 -1.71
C ALA A 125 -0.36 -8.00 -2.08
N TYR A 126 0.17 -7.09 -2.90
CA TYR A 126 -0.57 -5.90 -3.35
C TYR A 126 -1.59 -6.19 -4.47
N ASP A 127 -1.40 -7.26 -5.24
CA ASP A 127 -2.25 -7.62 -6.37
C ASP A 127 -3.36 -8.61 -5.96
N MET A 128 -3.19 -9.29 -4.82
CA MET A 128 -4.04 -10.42 -4.39
C MET A 128 -5.01 -10.07 -3.26
N VAL A 129 -5.02 -8.81 -2.78
CA VAL A 129 -5.95 -8.39 -1.71
C VAL A 129 -7.34 -8.19 -2.30
N GLU A 130 -8.31 -8.90 -1.74
CA GLU A 130 -9.72 -8.73 -2.09
C GLU A 130 -10.30 -7.46 -1.43
N TRP A 131 -10.97 -6.62 -2.22
CA TRP A 131 -11.53 -5.36 -1.73
C TRP A 131 -12.63 -5.53 -0.69
N VAL A 132 -13.46 -6.58 -0.82
CA VAL A 132 -14.50 -6.92 0.16
C VAL A 132 -13.85 -7.30 1.49
N PHE A 133 -12.81 -8.13 1.46
CA PHE A 133 -12.06 -8.48 2.66
C PHE A 133 -11.46 -7.24 3.34
N LEU A 134 -10.82 -6.35 2.57
CA LEU A 134 -10.25 -5.12 3.12
C LEU A 134 -11.31 -4.22 3.77
N ASN A 135 -12.47 -4.05 3.12
CA ASN A 135 -13.61 -3.30 3.67
C ASN A 135 -14.01 -3.84 5.05
N GLU A 136 -14.28 -5.15 5.12
CA GLU A 136 -14.74 -5.79 6.36
C GLU A 136 -13.69 -5.72 7.47
N VAL A 137 -12.41 -5.90 7.16
CA VAL A 137 -11.32 -5.79 8.14
C VAL A 137 -11.23 -4.37 8.69
N MET A 138 -11.28 -3.35 7.82
CA MET A 138 -11.19 -1.96 8.27
C MET A 138 -12.37 -1.55 9.15
N LEU A 139 -13.59 -2.00 8.81
CA LEU A 139 -14.76 -1.77 9.64
C LEU A 139 -14.65 -2.48 10.99
N LYS A 140 -14.18 -3.73 11.03
CA LYS A 140 -13.94 -4.50 12.27
C LYS A 140 -12.85 -3.90 13.15
N MET A 141 -11.85 -3.25 12.55
CA MET A 141 -10.82 -2.49 13.30
C MET A 141 -11.37 -1.19 13.93
N GLY A 142 -12.60 -0.82 13.61
CA GLY A 142 -13.29 0.35 14.18
C GLY A 142 -13.03 1.65 13.43
N PHE A 143 -12.61 1.60 12.16
CA PHE A 143 -12.50 2.81 11.33
C PHE A 143 -13.88 3.32 10.90
N ALA A 144 -14.02 4.64 10.84
CA ALA A 144 -15.28 5.27 10.44
C ALA A 144 -15.64 4.90 8.99
N LYS A 145 -16.92 4.60 8.74
CA LYS A 145 -17.40 4.15 7.42
C LYS A 145 -16.96 5.06 6.26
N LYS A 146 -17.13 6.38 6.43
CA LYS A 146 -16.70 7.38 5.43
C LYS A 146 -15.21 7.30 5.10
N TRP A 147 -14.37 6.98 6.09
CA TRP A 147 -12.92 6.83 5.89
C TRP A 147 -12.60 5.58 5.09
N VAL A 148 -13.28 4.47 5.38
CA VAL A 148 -13.14 3.22 4.62
C VAL A 148 -13.62 3.41 3.18
N GLU A 149 -14.77 4.05 2.98
CA GLU A 149 -15.31 4.39 1.65
C GLU A 149 -14.34 5.27 0.84
N LEU A 150 -13.70 6.26 1.46
CA LEU A 150 -12.68 7.10 0.80
C LEU A 150 -11.48 6.28 0.32
N ILE A 151 -10.97 5.37 1.17
CA ILE A 151 -9.84 4.48 0.82
C ILE A 151 -10.22 3.52 -0.30
N LEU A 152 -11.40 2.89 -0.18
CA LEU A 152 -11.90 1.97 -1.20
C LEU A 152 -12.05 2.69 -2.55
N ARG A 153 -12.60 3.90 -2.55
CA ARG A 153 -12.74 4.67 -3.80
C ARG A 153 -11.39 4.95 -4.46
N CYS A 154 -10.34 5.20 -3.68
CA CYS A 154 -8.99 5.39 -4.22
C CYS A 154 -8.48 4.12 -4.93
N ILE A 155 -8.71 2.94 -4.37
CA ILE A 155 -8.10 1.70 -4.89
C ILE A 155 -8.96 1.00 -5.95
N THR A 156 -10.29 1.08 -5.87
CA THR A 156 -11.20 0.35 -6.77
C THR A 156 -11.52 1.06 -8.07
N THR A 157 -11.29 2.38 -8.15
CA THR A 157 -11.60 3.18 -9.36
C THR A 157 -10.42 3.28 -10.34
N THR A 158 -9.33 2.57 -10.05
CA THR A 158 -8.09 2.68 -10.84
C THR A 158 -8.28 2.08 -12.24
N SER A 159 -7.95 2.86 -13.26
CA SER A 159 -7.84 2.39 -14.64
C SER A 159 -6.37 2.21 -15.01
N TYR A 160 -6.06 1.11 -15.69
CA TYR A 160 -4.69 0.77 -16.07
C TYR A 160 -4.54 0.76 -17.60
N THR A 161 -3.47 1.35 -18.08
CA THR A 161 -3.03 1.30 -19.48
C THR A 161 -1.61 0.77 -19.52
N VAL A 162 -1.32 -0.19 -20.39
CA VAL A 162 0.04 -0.76 -20.46
C VAL A 162 0.83 0.02 -21.49
N ASN A 163 1.93 0.64 -21.05
CA ASN A 163 2.82 1.39 -21.92
C ASN A 163 3.99 0.51 -22.34
N ILE A 164 4.01 0.16 -23.64
CA ILE A 164 5.08 -0.62 -24.26
C ILE A 164 5.84 0.32 -25.21
N ASN A 165 7.11 0.58 -24.90
CA ASN A 165 8.00 1.42 -25.71
C ASN A 165 7.41 2.81 -26.06
N GLY A 166 6.73 3.44 -25.11
CA GLY A 166 6.13 4.77 -25.29
C GLY A 166 4.72 4.76 -25.91
N LYS A 167 4.16 3.58 -26.23
CA LYS A 167 2.81 3.45 -26.80
C LYS A 167 1.84 2.91 -25.76
N ARG A 168 0.74 3.63 -25.52
CA ARG A 168 -0.35 3.21 -24.63
C ARG A 168 -1.22 2.18 -25.35
N GLY A 169 -1.40 1.02 -24.73
CA GLY A 169 -2.35 -0.03 -25.13
C GLY A 169 -3.39 -0.28 -24.06
#